data_AF-A0A961R834-F1
#
_entry.id   AF-A0A961R834-F1
#
_cell.length_a   1.000
_cell.length_b   1.000
_cell.length_c   1.000
_cell.angle_alpha   90.00
_cell.angle_beta   90.00
_cell.angle_gamma   90.00
#
_symmetry.space_group_name_H-M   'P 1'
#
loop_
_entity.id
_entity.type
_entity.pdbx_description
1 polymer ?
#
loop_
_entity_poly.entity_id
_entity_poly.type
_entity_poly.pdbx_seq_one_letter_code
_entity_poly.pdbx_strand_id
1 'polypeptide(L)'
;MKRIAKWLGGLVIVALLGAAVWLAVAPPAMIRVATNYAAKIVCSNVFIAGRSPEVVMATDVQAPGHPIFKAINVAVDRTASPPRVTARLLGFSGTGEAVWRGERLGCSSLPEGEIADVSMPDGVSREPVTGAADKLWPEGERVDPSQAPEIADILDDSALGGPGMRAIVVVHGGRIIAERYG
;
A
#
# COMPACT_ATOMS: atom_id res chain seq x y z
N MET A 1 11.44 -29.82 -41.69
CA MET A 1 11.24 -29.69 -40.23
C MET A 1 12.23 -28.72 -39.55
N LYS A 2 13.55 -28.95 -39.58
CA LYS A 2 14.54 -28.07 -38.90
C LYS A 2 14.55 -26.60 -39.37
N ARG A 3 14.34 -26.34 -40.67
CA ARG A 3 14.24 -24.95 -41.20
C ARG A 3 12.99 -24.23 -40.69
N ILE A 4 11.83 -24.88 -40.74
CA ILE A 4 10.56 -24.31 -40.26
C ILE A 4 10.63 -24.02 -38.75
N ALA A 5 11.21 -24.92 -37.96
CA ALA A 5 11.44 -24.70 -36.54
C ALA A 5 12.35 -23.49 -36.24
N LYS A 6 13.41 -23.27 -37.04
CA LYS A 6 14.29 -22.09 -36.91
C LYS A 6 13.55 -20.78 -37.23
N TRP A 7 12.74 -20.78 -38.30
CA TRP A 7 11.93 -19.61 -38.67
C TRP A 7 10.86 -19.31 -37.62
N LEU A 8 10.16 -20.34 -37.12
CA LEU A 8 9.21 -20.20 -36.02
C LEU A 8 9.87 -19.69 -34.74
N GLY A 9 11.04 -20.23 -34.38
CA GLY A 9 11.80 -19.74 -33.24
C GLY A 9 12.21 -18.27 -33.39
N GLY A 10 12.69 -17.88 -34.58
CA GLY A 10 13.01 -16.48 -34.89
C GLY A 10 11.79 -15.56 -34.78
N LEU A 11 10.64 -15.97 -35.32
CA LEU A 11 9.39 -15.22 -35.23
C LEU A 11 8.96 -15.00 -33.77
N VAL A 12 9.03 -16.04 -32.93
CA VAL A 12 8.68 -15.95 -31.50
C VAL A 12 9.59 -14.97 -30.77
N ILE A 13 10.90 -15.00 -31.04
CA ILE A 13 11.85 -14.05 -30.43
C ILE A 13 11.51 -12.61 -30.83
N VAL A 14 11.27 -12.36 -32.11
CA VAL A 14 10.89 -11.03 -32.61
C VAL A 14 9.59 -10.55 -31.96
N ALA A 15 8.58 -11.43 -31.83
CA ALA A 15 7.32 -11.10 -31.18
C ALA A 15 7.50 -10.76 -29.70
N LEU A 16 8.30 -11.54 -28.96
CA LEU A 16 8.58 -11.28 -27.53
C LEU A 16 9.34 -9.97 -27.33
N LEU A 17 10.34 -9.68 -28.16
CA LEU A 17 11.07 -8.41 -28.12
C LEU A 17 10.15 -7.23 -28.45
N GLY A 18 9.31 -7.37 -29.48
CA GLY A 18 8.30 -6.35 -29.81
C GLY A 18 7.34 -6.08 -28.66
N ALA A 19 6.84 -7.13 -28.00
CA ALA A 19 5.97 -7.02 -26.84
C ALA A 19 6.67 -6.37 -25.64
N ALA A 20 7.94 -6.72 -25.36
CA ALA A 20 8.71 -6.13 -24.28
C ALA A 20 8.96 -4.63 -24.51
N VAL A 21 9.34 -4.24 -25.74
CA VAL A 21 9.50 -2.82 -26.11
C VAL A 21 8.18 -2.08 -26.00
N TRP A 22 7.08 -2.66 -26.49
CA TRP A 22 5.76 -2.05 -26.37
C TRP A 22 5.34 -1.84 -24.91
N LEU A 23 5.54 -2.84 -24.04
CA LEU A 23 5.28 -2.71 -22.61
C LEU A 23 6.14 -1.66 -21.93
N ALA A 24 7.42 -1.54 -22.31
CA ALA A 24 8.33 -0.56 -21.75
C ALA A 24 7.94 0.88 -22.13
N VAL A 25 7.50 1.11 -23.38
CA VAL A 25 7.26 2.46 -23.91
C VAL A 25 5.79 2.89 -23.75
N ALA A 26 4.85 1.94 -23.83
CA ALA A 26 3.42 2.21 -23.79
C ALA A 26 2.69 1.20 -22.88
N PRO A 27 3.03 1.14 -21.59
CA PRO A 27 2.41 0.19 -20.67
C PRO A 27 0.90 0.43 -20.57
N PRO A 28 0.06 -0.61 -20.72
CA PRO A 28 -1.39 -0.52 -20.51
C PRO A 28 -1.77 0.15 -19.18
N ALA A 29 -2.90 0.86 -19.18
CA ALA A 29 -3.37 1.60 -18.00
C ALA A 29 -3.52 0.71 -16.75
N MET A 30 -4.00 -0.53 -16.92
CA MET A 30 -4.13 -1.50 -15.82
C MET A 30 -2.79 -1.85 -15.18
N ILE A 31 -1.71 -1.92 -15.95
CA ILE A 31 -0.37 -2.19 -15.41
C ILE A 31 0.09 -1.01 -14.56
N ARG A 32 -0.10 0.22 -15.06
CA ARG A 32 0.22 1.44 -14.30
C ARG A 32 -0.59 1.54 -13.01
N VAL A 33 -1.88 1.19 -13.04
CA VAL A 33 -2.72 1.15 -11.83
C VAL A 33 -2.17 0.13 -10.84
N ALA A 34 -1.85 -1.10 -11.30
CA ALA A 34 -1.36 -2.16 -10.43
C ALA A 34 -0.02 -1.81 -9.77
N THR A 35 0.92 -1.22 -10.51
CA THR A 35 2.22 -0.82 -9.95
C THR A 35 2.10 0.39 -9.03
N ASN A 36 1.28 1.40 -9.37
CA ASN A 36 1.04 2.54 -8.47
C ASN A 36 0.33 2.12 -7.17
N TYR A 37 -0.64 1.21 -7.26
CA TYR A 37 -1.26 0.58 -6.09
C TYR A 37 -0.21 -0.13 -5.23
N ALA A 38 0.61 -1.00 -5.82
CA ALA A 38 1.65 -1.72 -5.09
C ALA A 38 2.66 -0.77 -4.41
N ALA A 39 3.15 0.25 -5.12
CA ALA A 39 4.06 1.23 -4.57
C ALA A 39 3.44 1.99 -3.38
N LYS A 40 2.18 2.44 -3.51
CA LYS A 40 1.48 3.20 -2.46
C LYS A 40 1.20 2.36 -1.23
N ILE A 41 0.71 1.14 -1.39
CA ILE A 41 0.39 0.23 -0.27
C ILE A 41 1.66 -0.17 0.47
N VAL A 42 2.74 -0.50 -0.25
CA VAL A 42 4.03 -0.82 0.38
C VAL A 42 4.61 0.40 1.09
N CYS A 43 4.61 1.59 0.47
CA CYS A 43 5.09 2.80 1.12
C CYS A 43 4.37 3.06 2.45
N SER A 44 3.02 3.06 2.43
CA SER A 44 2.24 3.31 3.63
C SER A 44 2.51 2.28 4.73
N ASN A 45 2.56 0.99 4.40
CA ASN A 45 2.80 -0.02 5.43
C ASN A 45 4.24 -0.04 5.94
N VAL A 46 5.23 0.30 5.12
CA VAL A 46 6.65 0.33 5.53
C VAL A 46 6.95 1.56 6.38
N PHE A 47 6.54 2.75 5.92
CA PHE A 47 6.93 4.01 6.56
C PHE A 47 5.95 4.49 7.64
N ILE A 48 4.66 4.15 7.54
CA ILE A 48 3.67 4.48 8.59
C ILE A 48 3.55 3.34 9.58
N ALA A 49 3.28 2.13 9.09
CA ALA A 49 2.98 0.98 9.96
C ALA A 49 4.22 0.15 10.38
N GLY A 50 5.43 0.50 9.89
CA GLY A 50 6.67 -0.18 10.27
C GLY A 50 6.78 -1.65 9.81
N ARG A 51 5.97 -2.08 8.84
CA ARG A 51 5.89 -3.48 8.39
C ARG A 51 6.97 -3.81 7.35
N SER A 52 7.30 -5.09 7.20
CA SER A 52 8.23 -5.53 6.16
C SER A 52 7.58 -5.49 4.77
N PRO A 53 8.30 -5.03 3.73
CA PRO A 53 7.74 -4.94 2.38
C PRO A 53 7.34 -6.30 1.81
N GLU A 54 8.04 -7.38 2.17
CA GLU A 54 7.74 -8.74 1.70
C GLU A 54 6.41 -9.25 2.24
N VAL A 55 6.13 -9.01 3.53
CA VAL A 55 4.85 -9.40 4.16
C VAL A 55 3.71 -8.58 3.58
N VAL A 56 3.93 -7.29 3.37
CA VAL A 56 2.92 -6.40 2.76
C VAL A 56 2.61 -6.83 1.33
N MET A 57 3.62 -7.20 0.56
CA MET A 57 3.41 -7.72 -0.80
C MET A 57 2.53 -8.98 -0.77
N ALA A 58 2.81 -9.92 0.12
CA ALA A 58 2.10 -11.19 0.21
C ALA A 58 0.66 -11.05 0.75
N THR A 59 0.45 -10.18 1.74
CA THR A 59 -0.80 -10.14 2.51
C THR A 59 -1.72 -8.97 2.18
N ASP A 60 -1.18 -7.85 1.68
CA ASP A 60 -1.97 -6.65 1.39
C ASP A 60 -2.06 -6.37 -0.11
N VAL A 61 -0.95 -6.46 -0.85
CA VAL A 61 -0.95 -6.20 -2.30
C VAL A 61 -1.51 -7.40 -3.07
N GLN A 62 -1.18 -8.61 -2.64
CA GLN A 62 -1.61 -9.85 -3.30
C GLN A 62 -2.94 -10.40 -2.79
N ALA A 63 -3.66 -9.76 -1.85
CA ALA A 63 -5.01 -10.21 -1.46
C ALA A 63 -6.04 -9.53 -2.38
N PRO A 64 -6.88 -10.24 -3.19
CA PRO A 64 -7.30 -11.65 -3.17
C PRO A 64 -6.64 -12.57 -4.24
N GLY A 65 -5.43 -12.28 -4.69
CA GLY A 65 -4.58 -13.23 -5.42
C GLY A 65 -4.41 -12.97 -6.91
N HIS A 66 -4.69 -11.75 -7.39
CA HIS A 66 -4.62 -11.48 -8.83
C HIS A 66 -3.20 -11.77 -9.38
N PRO A 67 -3.03 -12.65 -10.39
CA PRO A 67 -1.73 -13.16 -10.81
C PRO A 67 -0.71 -12.08 -11.21
N ILE A 68 -1.19 -10.91 -11.67
CA ILE A 68 -0.33 -9.80 -12.06
C ILE A 68 0.62 -9.35 -10.94
N PHE A 69 0.17 -9.39 -9.68
CA PHE A 69 0.96 -8.94 -8.54
C PHE A 69 2.13 -9.86 -8.22
N LYS A 70 2.12 -11.11 -8.72
CA LYS A 70 3.29 -12.02 -8.63
C LYS A 70 4.42 -11.59 -9.55
N ALA A 71 4.10 -10.86 -10.61
CA ALA A 71 5.07 -10.35 -11.57
C ALA A 71 5.50 -8.91 -11.26
N ILE A 72 4.99 -8.28 -10.19
CA ILE A 72 5.40 -6.93 -9.78
C ILE A 72 6.56 -7.02 -8.81
N ASN A 73 7.65 -6.35 -9.15
CA ASN A 73 8.81 -6.17 -8.28
C ASN A 73 8.69 -4.83 -7.56
N VAL A 74 8.96 -4.80 -6.27
CA VAL A 74 8.99 -3.58 -5.46
C VAL A 74 10.37 -3.38 -4.86
N ALA A 75 10.87 -2.15 -4.95
CA ALA A 75 12.09 -1.69 -4.31
C ALA A 75 11.74 -0.57 -3.33
N VAL A 76 12.24 -0.69 -2.09
CA VAL A 76 12.11 0.36 -1.07
C VAL A 76 13.47 1.02 -0.92
N ASP A 77 13.55 2.30 -1.24
CA ASP A 77 14.74 3.12 -1.02
C ASP A 77 14.53 4.00 0.21
N ARG A 78 15.11 3.57 1.33
CA ARG A 78 15.10 4.31 2.60
C ARG A 78 16.13 5.44 2.65
N THR A 79 17.11 5.43 1.73
CA THR A 79 18.25 6.36 1.69
C THR A 79 18.02 7.53 0.73
N ALA A 80 17.08 7.40 -0.21
CA ALA A 80 16.62 8.51 -1.03
C ALA A 80 16.09 9.67 -0.18
N SER A 81 16.18 10.88 -0.75
CA SER A 81 15.59 12.09 -0.17
C SER A 81 14.54 12.65 -1.16
N PRO A 82 13.23 12.48 -0.89
CA PRO A 82 12.63 11.69 0.19
C PRO A 82 12.77 10.17 0.00
N PRO A 83 12.62 9.38 1.09
CA PRO A 83 12.47 7.94 0.99
C PRO A 83 11.30 7.56 0.09
N ARG A 84 11.45 6.48 -0.67
CA ARG A 84 10.50 6.15 -1.73
C ARG A 84 10.36 4.66 -1.97
N VAL A 85 9.26 4.28 -2.62
CA VAL A 85 8.98 2.93 -3.07
C VAL A 85 8.69 2.97 -4.56
N THR A 86 9.36 2.08 -5.31
CA THR A 86 9.14 1.93 -6.75
C THR A 86 8.66 0.52 -7.06
N ALA A 87 7.61 0.41 -7.87
CA ALA A 87 7.04 -0.85 -8.31
C ALA A 87 7.09 -0.95 -9.85
N ARG A 88 7.45 -2.11 -10.39
CA ARG A 88 7.49 -2.36 -11.83
C ARG A 88 6.99 -3.76 -12.16
N LEU A 89 6.25 -3.88 -13.26
CA LEU A 89 5.90 -5.19 -13.82
C LEU A 89 7.14 -5.78 -14.51
N LEU A 90 7.47 -7.04 -14.17
CA LEU A 90 8.65 -7.78 -14.63
C LEU A 90 9.97 -7.03 -14.42
N GLY A 91 9.99 -6.07 -13.50
CA GLY A 91 11.14 -5.21 -13.21
C GLY A 91 11.38 -4.04 -14.17
N PHE A 92 10.64 -3.91 -15.28
CA PHE A 92 10.93 -2.87 -16.29
C PHE A 92 9.72 -2.08 -16.83
N SER A 93 8.49 -2.58 -16.67
CA SER A 93 7.30 -2.01 -17.31
C SER A 93 6.39 -1.28 -16.33
N GLY A 94 5.81 -0.16 -16.78
CA GLY A 94 4.76 0.58 -16.08
C GLY A 94 5.16 1.00 -14.68
N THR A 95 6.20 1.83 -14.55
CA THR A 95 6.73 2.27 -13.24
C THR A 95 5.63 2.95 -12.42
N GLY A 96 5.42 2.46 -11.19
CA GLY A 96 4.64 3.14 -10.16
C GLY A 96 5.57 3.59 -9.04
N GLU A 97 5.33 4.77 -8.49
CA GLU A 97 6.18 5.34 -7.45
C GLU A 97 5.35 5.96 -6.33
N ALA A 98 5.84 5.83 -5.09
CA ALA A 98 5.28 6.49 -3.93
C ALA A 98 6.40 7.02 -3.04
N VAL A 99 6.21 8.21 -2.49
CA VAL A 99 7.20 8.92 -1.67
C VAL A 99 6.69 9.13 -0.26
N TRP A 100 7.59 8.96 0.70
CA TRP A 100 7.35 9.26 2.10
C TRP A 100 7.54 10.75 2.35
N ARG A 101 6.48 11.44 2.77
CA ARG A 101 6.46 12.89 3.01
C ARG A 101 6.56 13.23 4.50
N GLY A 102 7.11 12.31 5.30
CA GLY A 102 7.21 12.44 6.75
C GLY A 102 5.94 12.03 7.49
N GLU A 103 6.03 11.95 8.82
CA GLU A 103 5.00 11.37 9.69
C GLU A 103 3.63 12.04 9.54
N ARG A 104 3.59 13.34 9.29
CA ARG A 104 2.34 14.11 9.17
C ARG A 104 1.61 13.92 7.85
N LEU A 105 2.35 13.74 6.74
CA LEU A 105 1.77 13.69 5.40
C LEU A 105 1.64 12.27 4.87
N GLY A 106 2.32 11.32 5.50
CA GLY A 106 2.24 9.93 5.10
C GLY A 106 2.98 9.68 3.78
N CYS A 107 2.51 8.68 3.05
CA CYS A 107 2.97 8.40 1.69
C CYS A 107 2.02 8.98 0.64
N SER A 108 2.55 9.51 -0.46
CA SER A 108 1.76 9.90 -1.64
C SER A 108 2.27 9.19 -2.89
N SER A 109 1.38 8.88 -3.83
CA SER A 109 1.78 8.43 -5.17
C SER A 109 2.47 9.57 -5.91
N LEU A 110 3.54 9.26 -6.63
CA LEU A 110 4.27 10.20 -7.46
C LEU A 110 4.01 9.84 -8.93
N PRO A 111 3.36 10.73 -9.71
CA PRO A 111 3.19 10.52 -11.14
C PRO A 111 4.54 10.39 -11.85
N GLU A 112 4.57 9.59 -12.91
CA GLU A 112 5.78 9.36 -13.69
C GLU A 112 6.31 10.66 -14.30
N GLY A 113 7.60 10.95 -14.08
CA GLY A 113 8.25 12.17 -14.58
C GLY A 113 8.11 13.39 -13.66
N GLU A 114 7.37 13.29 -12.56
CA GLU A 114 7.28 14.37 -11.58
C GLU A 114 8.40 14.28 -10.53
N ILE A 115 8.79 15.44 -10.01
CA ILE A 115 9.69 15.55 -8.88
C ILE A 115 8.83 15.60 -7.62
N ALA A 116 9.17 14.77 -6.64
CA ALA A 116 8.46 14.72 -5.37
C ALA A 116 8.50 16.07 -4.64
N ASP A 117 7.37 16.76 -4.56
CA ASP A 117 7.23 17.91 -3.67
C ASP A 117 6.97 17.42 -2.23
N VAL A 118 8.00 17.52 -1.41
CA VAL A 118 7.97 17.16 0.01
C VAL A 118 7.58 18.36 0.89
N SER A 119 7.30 19.51 0.29
CA SER A 119 6.86 20.70 1.02
C SER A 119 5.52 20.44 1.72
N MET A 120 5.40 20.89 2.97
CA MET A 120 4.11 20.92 3.65
C MET A 120 3.21 21.93 2.92
N PRO A 121 1.97 21.57 2.56
CA PRO A 121 1.02 22.52 2.01
C PRO A 121 0.76 23.65 3.01
N ASP A 122 0.54 24.86 2.49
CA ASP A 122 0.17 26.01 3.30
C ASP A 122 -1.16 25.74 4.03
N GLY A 123 -1.26 26.20 5.28
CA GLY A 123 -2.45 26.02 6.12
C GLY A 123 -2.55 24.67 6.84
N VAL A 124 -1.63 23.72 6.60
CA VAL A 124 -1.55 22.49 7.41
C VAL A 124 -0.78 22.79 8.69
N SER A 125 -1.44 22.63 9.84
CA SER A 125 -0.79 22.79 11.15
C SER A 125 0.41 21.85 11.29
N ARG A 126 1.52 22.39 11.79
CA ARG A 126 2.72 21.60 12.14
C ARG A 126 2.62 20.95 13.52
N GLU A 127 1.77 21.51 14.39
CA GLU A 127 1.52 21.00 15.74
C GLU A 127 0.62 19.77 15.66
N PRO A 128 1.02 18.63 16.23
CA PRO A 128 0.11 17.51 16.45
C PRO A 128 -1.11 18.01 17.21
N VAL A 129 -2.31 17.56 16.82
CA VAL A 129 -3.47 17.68 17.69
C VAL A 129 -3.23 16.71 18.83
N THR A 130 -2.54 17.14 19.88
CA THR A 130 -2.47 16.38 21.12
C THR A 130 -3.84 16.49 21.76
N GLY A 131 -4.68 15.49 21.52
CA GLY A 131 -5.84 15.27 22.37
C GLY A 131 -5.35 15.22 23.82
N ALA A 132 -6.03 15.90 24.73
CA ALA A 132 -5.65 15.80 26.14
C ALA A 132 -5.84 14.34 26.55
N ALA A 133 -4.78 13.66 27.00
CA ALA A 133 -4.79 12.20 27.20
C ALA A 133 -5.89 11.71 28.16
N ASP A 134 -6.38 12.59 29.03
CA ASP A 134 -7.46 12.37 29.99
C ASP A 134 -8.88 12.58 29.43
N LYS A 135 -9.00 13.29 28.30
CA LYS A 135 -10.29 13.51 27.63
C LYS A 135 -10.71 12.30 26.81
N LEU A 136 -12.02 12.17 26.69
CA LEU A 136 -12.62 11.14 25.84
C LEU A 136 -12.34 11.43 24.38
N TRP A 137 -12.19 10.37 23.59
CA TRP A 137 -12.15 10.48 22.13
C TRP A 137 -13.43 11.13 21.57
N PRO A 138 -13.36 12.05 20.59
CA PRO A 138 -12.17 12.47 19.85
C PRO A 138 -11.45 13.71 20.42
N GLU A 139 -11.89 14.26 21.55
CA GLU A 139 -11.22 15.42 22.19
C GLU A 139 -9.92 15.03 22.93
N GLY A 140 -9.72 13.73 23.14
CA GLY A 140 -8.56 13.11 23.76
C GLY A 140 -8.39 11.67 23.29
N GLU A 141 -7.52 10.92 23.97
CA GLU A 141 -7.19 9.54 23.62
C GLU A 141 -7.90 8.52 24.51
N ARG A 142 -8.61 8.96 25.57
CA ARG A 142 -9.26 8.03 26.50
C ARG A 142 -10.52 7.43 25.87
N VAL A 143 -10.62 6.11 25.94
CA VAL A 143 -11.81 5.36 25.61
C VAL A 143 -12.58 5.06 26.90
N ASP A 144 -13.91 5.13 26.85
CA ASP A 144 -14.80 4.71 27.93
C ASP A 144 -15.63 3.52 27.44
N PRO A 145 -15.14 2.28 27.64
CA PRO A 145 -15.79 1.10 27.09
C PRO A 145 -17.19 0.88 27.63
N SER A 146 -18.08 0.37 26.78
CA SER A 146 -19.40 -0.09 27.17
C SER A 146 -19.29 -1.16 28.25
N GLN A 147 -20.18 -1.09 29.24
CA GLN A 147 -20.30 -2.11 30.28
C GLN A 147 -21.22 -3.28 29.87
N ALA A 148 -21.73 -3.27 28.63
CA ALA A 148 -22.54 -4.34 28.08
C ALA A 148 -21.65 -5.55 27.70
N PRO A 149 -21.78 -6.70 28.38
CA PRO A 149 -20.92 -7.86 28.15
C PRO A 149 -21.03 -8.41 26.73
N GLU A 150 -22.19 -8.26 26.08
CA GLU A 150 -22.44 -8.75 24.72
C GLU A 150 -21.52 -8.09 23.69
N ILE A 151 -21.12 -6.84 23.93
CA ILE A 151 -20.19 -6.13 23.05
C ILE A 151 -18.78 -6.70 23.23
N ALA A 152 -18.35 -6.97 24.46
CA ALA A 152 -17.06 -7.61 24.71
C ALA A 152 -17.00 -9.00 24.09
N ASP A 153 -18.06 -9.80 24.24
CA ASP A 153 -18.16 -11.14 23.66
C ASP A 153 -18.00 -11.12 22.12
N ILE A 154 -18.61 -10.14 21.44
CA ILE A 154 -18.47 -9.98 19.99
C ILE A 154 -17.04 -9.63 19.58
N LEU A 155 -16.37 -8.72 20.32
CA LEU A 155 -15.00 -8.32 20.00
C LEU A 155 -13.98 -9.42 20.28
N ASP A 156 -14.27 -10.28 21.25
CA ASP A 156 -13.43 -11.41 21.63
C ASP A 156 -13.64 -12.65 20.75
N ASP A 157 -14.73 -12.69 19.98
CA ASP A 157 -14.98 -13.73 19.00
C ASP A 157 -14.05 -13.61 17.78
N SER A 158 -12.98 -14.41 17.80
CA SER A 158 -12.02 -14.50 16.70
C SER A 158 -12.62 -14.93 15.36
N ALA A 159 -13.76 -15.63 15.36
CA ALA A 159 -14.45 -16.00 14.12
C ALA A 159 -15.12 -14.78 13.47
N LEU A 160 -15.61 -13.84 14.28
CA LEU A 160 -16.18 -12.57 13.80
C LEU A 160 -15.10 -11.58 13.37
N GLY A 161 -13.95 -11.55 14.06
CA GLY A 161 -12.81 -10.72 13.64
C GLY A 161 -12.22 -11.14 12.28
N GLY A 162 -12.25 -12.44 11.99
CA GLY A 162 -11.73 -13.00 10.74
C GLY A 162 -10.20 -13.05 10.68
N PRO A 163 -9.65 -13.73 9.66
CA PRO A 163 -8.21 -13.93 9.55
C PRO A 163 -7.47 -12.60 9.28
N GLY A 164 -6.42 -12.34 10.05
CA GLY A 164 -5.58 -11.16 9.86
C GLY A 164 -6.21 -9.84 10.34
N MET A 165 -7.25 -9.90 11.19
CA MET A 165 -7.80 -8.74 11.90
C MET A 165 -6.68 -7.98 12.62
N ARG A 166 -6.59 -6.67 12.38
CA ARG A 166 -5.60 -5.77 13.01
C ARG A 166 -6.18 -4.91 14.12
N ALA A 167 -7.39 -4.42 13.86
CA ALA A 167 -8.15 -3.65 14.82
C ALA A 167 -9.65 -3.77 14.52
N ILE A 168 -10.45 -3.79 15.58
CA ILE A 168 -11.89 -3.56 15.56
C ILE A 168 -12.13 -2.36 16.46
N VAL A 169 -12.83 -1.35 15.97
CA VAL A 169 -13.20 -0.16 16.76
C VAL A 169 -14.70 0.06 16.57
N VAL A 170 -15.44 0.14 17.68
CA VAL A 170 -16.89 0.38 17.69
C VAL A 170 -17.16 1.80 18.18
N VAL A 171 -17.73 2.62 17.30
CA VAL A 171 -18.12 3.99 17.60
C VAL A 171 -19.64 4.09 17.73
N HIS A 172 -20.12 4.58 18.86
CA HIS A 172 -21.54 4.81 19.10
C HIS A 172 -21.73 6.14 19.85
N GLY A 173 -22.70 6.96 19.41
CA GLY A 173 -22.94 8.27 20.01
C GLY A 173 -21.73 9.23 19.93
N GLY A 174 -20.87 9.07 18.91
CA GLY A 174 -19.66 9.88 18.75
C GLY A 174 -18.51 9.52 19.71
N ARG A 175 -18.61 8.40 20.43
CA ARG A 175 -17.56 7.87 21.32
C ARG A 175 -17.14 6.49 20.88
N ILE A 176 -15.85 6.17 21.04
CA ILE A 176 -15.39 4.78 20.99
C ILE A 176 -15.93 4.10 22.25
N ILE A 177 -16.70 3.03 22.07
CA ILE A 177 -17.31 2.27 23.16
C ILE A 177 -16.74 0.85 23.27
N ALA A 178 -15.94 0.41 22.31
CA ALA A 178 -15.19 -0.83 22.37
C ALA A 178 -14.07 -0.82 21.33
N GLU A 179 -12.96 -1.46 21.66
CA GLU A 179 -11.84 -1.64 20.75
C GLU A 179 -11.13 -2.96 21.04
N ARG A 180 -10.61 -3.59 19.98
CA ARG A 180 -9.80 -4.80 20.05
C ARG A 180 -8.69 -4.67 19.03
N TYR A 181 -7.46 -4.95 19.44
CA TYR A 181 -6.28 -4.92 18.59
C TYR A 181 -5.67 -6.32 18.52
N GLY A 182 -5.13 -6.69 17.36
CA GLY A 182 -4.62 -8.03 17.05
C GLY A 182 -3.50 -8.02 16.03
#